data_AF-M0K128-F1
#
_entry.id   AF-M0K128-F1
#
_cell.length_a   1.000
_cell.length_b   1.000
_cell.length_c   1.000
_cell.angle_alpha   90.00
_cell.angle_beta   90.00
_cell.angle_gamma   90.00
#
_symmetry.space_group_name_H-M   'P 1'
#
loop_
_entity.id
_entity.type
_entity.pdbx_description
1 polymer ?
#
loop_
_entity_poly.entity_id
_entity_poly.type
_entity_poly.pdbx_seq_one_letter_code
_entity_poly.pdbx_strand_id
1 'polypeptide(L)'
;MAMRLSVSNQKGGAGKTTTALNVAGALNELGSEVLLIDFDPQGHATEGLGFEDLYDDPEQDSLFEVLPDLDRMDDLEDLIVEHQEMDCVPSHVRMINAEDELSNVMRREERLDMLLDNVDDEYDFIIVDCPPNLGVLTDNAIVATGHVLIPAQAKSTSIRAIELLFQQLRSMEQAFGDIHEVGLVANEVGVDGEADEMMDWFKDVFDDKENCEVFEIRKRVALQRAWNNGVSIFEHEEDCDMEDVYLDIAYHLEEQIDG
;
A
#
# COMPACT_ATOMS: atom_id res chain seq x y z
N MET A 1 -7.01 -2.54 -17.62
CA MET A 1 -7.51 -2.95 -16.30
C MET A 1 -6.34 -3.37 -15.45
N ALA A 2 -5.93 -2.46 -14.58
CA ALA A 2 -4.80 -2.60 -13.69
C ALA A 2 -5.09 -3.64 -12.59
N MET A 3 -4.04 -4.25 -12.04
CA MET A 3 -4.13 -4.87 -10.73
C MET A 3 -4.08 -3.80 -9.65
N ARG A 4 -5.20 -3.62 -8.94
CA ARG A 4 -5.29 -2.69 -7.82
C ARG A 4 -4.90 -3.44 -6.53
N LEU A 5 -4.00 -2.87 -5.73
CA LEU A 5 -3.43 -3.49 -4.54
C LEU A 5 -3.39 -2.51 -3.37
N SER A 6 -3.88 -2.89 -2.19
CA SER A 6 -3.68 -2.11 -0.97
C SER A 6 -2.61 -2.74 -0.08
N VAL A 7 -1.73 -1.91 0.47
CA VAL A 7 -0.70 -2.32 1.43
C VAL A 7 -1.18 -1.98 2.83
N SER A 8 -1.76 -2.95 3.54
CA SER A 8 -2.58 -2.68 4.73
C SER A 8 -2.17 -3.45 5.98
N ASN A 9 -2.09 -2.73 7.10
CA ASN A 9 -1.96 -3.25 8.45
C ASN A 9 -2.27 -2.14 9.47
N GLN A 10 -3.13 -2.43 10.45
CA GLN A 10 -3.49 -1.52 11.54
C GLN A 10 -2.34 -1.10 12.46
N LYS A 11 -1.19 -1.78 12.41
CA LYS A 11 -0.06 -1.45 13.27
C LYS A 11 0.81 -0.37 12.64
N GLY A 12 1.03 0.73 13.37
CA GLY A 12 2.06 1.71 13.05
C GLY A 12 3.45 1.07 13.03
N GLY A 13 4.27 1.42 12.03
CA GLY A 13 5.61 0.84 11.86
C GLY A 13 5.64 -0.62 11.39
N ALA A 14 4.54 -1.14 10.83
CA ALA A 14 4.50 -2.46 10.21
C ALA A 14 5.35 -2.57 8.93
N GLY A 15 5.66 -1.44 8.28
CA GLY A 15 6.41 -1.39 7.02
C GLY A 15 5.54 -1.15 5.78
N LYS A 16 4.34 -0.55 5.92
CA LYS A 16 3.41 -0.29 4.81
C LYS A 16 4.04 0.57 3.71
N THR A 17 4.34 1.82 4.02
CA THR A 17 5.02 2.75 3.10
C THR A 17 6.29 2.18 2.48
N THR A 18 7.17 1.57 3.30
CA THR A 18 8.40 0.93 2.77
C THR A 18 8.07 -0.20 1.81
N THR A 19 7.06 -1.01 2.10
CA THR A 19 6.64 -2.09 1.20
C THR A 19 6.01 -1.51 -0.07
N ALA A 20 5.10 -0.56 0.04
CA ALA A 20 4.42 0.04 -1.10
C ALA A 20 5.42 0.68 -2.09
N LEU A 21 6.34 1.51 -1.60
CA LEU A 21 7.36 2.16 -2.44
C LEU A 21 8.28 1.17 -3.14
N ASN A 22 8.76 0.14 -2.43
CA ASN A 22 9.75 -0.79 -3.00
C ASN A 22 9.10 -1.87 -3.85
N VAL A 23 7.84 -2.25 -3.60
CA VAL A 23 7.07 -3.09 -4.53
C VAL A 23 6.76 -2.32 -5.80
N ALA A 24 6.36 -1.04 -5.70
CA ALA A 24 6.16 -0.19 -6.87
C ALA A 24 7.45 -0.03 -7.70
N GLY A 25 8.59 0.23 -7.05
CA GLY A 25 9.89 0.29 -7.71
C GLY A 25 10.30 -1.03 -8.37
N ALA A 26 10.05 -2.17 -7.71
CA ALA A 26 10.33 -3.49 -8.29
C ALA A 26 9.47 -3.77 -9.54
N LEU A 27 8.19 -3.44 -9.51
CA LEU A 27 7.30 -3.59 -10.66
C LEU A 27 7.73 -2.68 -11.82
N ASN A 28 8.17 -1.46 -11.53
CA ASN A 28 8.73 -0.57 -12.55
C ASN A 28 10.04 -1.09 -13.15
N GLU A 29 10.93 -1.67 -12.33
CA GLU A 29 12.16 -2.32 -12.78
C GLU A 29 11.86 -3.51 -13.74
N LEU A 30 10.73 -4.21 -13.52
CA LEU A 30 10.24 -5.25 -14.44
C LEU A 30 9.56 -4.68 -15.70
N GLY A 31 9.34 -3.36 -15.76
CA GLY A 31 8.81 -2.65 -16.92
C GLY A 31 7.31 -2.35 -16.87
N SER A 32 6.66 -2.53 -15.70
CA SER A 32 5.24 -2.20 -15.51
C SER A 32 5.01 -0.69 -15.33
N GLU A 33 3.87 -0.20 -15.82
CA GLU A 33 3.37 1.15 -15.53
C GLU A 33 2.65 1.13 -14.16
N VAL A 34 3.14 1.91 -13.19
CA VAL A 34 2.68 1.86 -11.79
C VAL A 34 2.19 3.23 -11.32
N LEU A 35 1.02 3.25 -10.68
CA LEU A 35 0.51 4.38 -9.92
C LEU A 35 0.55 4.06 -8.41
N LEU A 36 1.24 4.88 -7.63
CA LEU A 36 1.22 4.81 -6.16
C LEU A 36 0.30 5.89 -5.58
N ILE A 37 -0.61 5.51 -4.69
CA ILE A 37 -1.52 6.43 -4.00
C ILE A 37 -1.15 6.45 -2.53
N ASP A 38 -0.70 7.60 -2.03
CA ASP A 38 -0.49 7.81 -0.60
C ASP A 38 -1.82 8.13 0.08
N PHE A 39 -2.43 7.09 0.67
CA PHE A 39 -3.72 7.20 1.35
C PHE A 39 -3.58 7.37 2.86
N ASP A 40 -2.34 7.45 3.38
CA ASP A 40 -2.07 7.75 4.78
C ASP A 40 -2.04 9.27 4.99
N PRO A 41 -2.90 9.82 5.88
CA PRO A 41 -2.82 11.22 6.25
C PRO A 41 -1.48 11.70 6.83
N GLN A 42 -0.54 10.81 7.12
CA GLN A 42 0.82 11.17 7.52
C GLN A 42 1.74 11.54 6.35
N GLY A 43 1.40 11.17 5.11
CA GLY A 43 2.16 11.56 3.92
C GLY A 43 3.54 10.93 3.77
N HIS A 44 3.80 9.78 4.41
CA HIS A 44 5.15 9.20 4.39
C HIS A 44 5.55 8.65 3.01
N ALA A 45 4.61 8.21 2.16
CA ALA A 45 4.96 7.80 0.80
C ALA A 45 5.25 9.03 -0.07
N THR A 46 4.47 10.09 0.12
CA THR A 46 4.66 11.41 -0.51
C THR A 46 6.04 11.99 -0.21
N GLU A 47 6.42 12.06 1.06
CA GLU A 47 7.78 12.45 1.49
C GLU A 47 8.83 11.48 0.94
N GLY A 48 8.55 10.17 0.96
CA GLY A 48 9.45 9.12 0.48
C GLY A 48 9.75 9.14 -1.02
N LEU A 49 8.94 9.85 -1.81
CA LEU A 49 9.14 10.12 -3.23
C LEU A 49 9.69 11.54 -3.48
N GLY A 50 10.06 12.27 -2.43
CA GLY A 50 10.61 13.63 -2.54
C GLY A 50 9.57 14.72 -2.81
N PHE A 51 8.28 14.45 -2.57
CA PHE A 51 7.19 15.40 -2.76
C PHE A 51 6.73 16.10 -1.47
N GLU A 52 7.64 16.24 -0.50
CA GLU A 52 7.38 16.88 0.79
C GLU A 52 6.79 18.30 0.67
N ASP A 53 7.19 19.07 -0.35
CA ASP A 53 6.67 20.41 -0.62
C ASP A 53 5.18 20.42 -1.03
N LEU A 54 4.63 19.29 -1.52
CA LEU A 54 3.21 19.17 -1.89
C LEU A 54 2.31 18.88 -0.69
N TYR A 55 2.86 18.28 0.38
CA TYR A 55 2.06 17.76 1.49
C TYR A 55 1.36 18.85 2.32
N ASP A 56 1.95 20.05 2.39
CA ASP A 56 1.38 21.20 3.11
C ASP A 56 1.11 22.43 2.22
N ASP A 57 1.22 22.29 0.89
CA ASP A 57 0.94 23.37 -0.05
C ASP A 57 -0.56 23.75 -0.01
N PRO A 58 -0.91 24.97 0.43
CA PRO A 58 -2.30 25.38 0.51
C PRO A 58 -3.00 25.50 -0.86
N GLU A 59 -2.26 25.64 -1.95
CA GLU A 59 -2.82 25.74 -3.32
C GLU A 59 -3.02 24.37 -3.97
N GLN A 60 -2.41 23.31 -3.41
CA GLN A 60 -2.55 21.95 -3.90
C GLN A 60 -3.95 21.39 -3.59
N ASP A 61 -4.56 20.79 -4.61
CA ASP A 61 -5.77 19.99 -4.49
C ASP A 61 -5.39 18.55 -4.12
N SER A 62 -6.27 17.80 -3.47
CA SER A 62 -5.93 16.48 -2.97
C SER A 62 -7.13 15.54 -2.90
N LEU A 63 -6.87 14.28 -2.56
CA LEU A 63 -7.91 13.30 -2.28
C LEU A 63 -8.88 13.75 -1.17
N PHE A 64 -8.47 14.67 -0.28
CA PHE A 64 -9.35 15.22 0.75
C PHE A 64 -10.54 15.97 0.14
N GLU A 65 -10.31 16.79 -0.89
CA GLU A 65 -11.36 17.53 -1.58
C GLU A 65 -12.16 16.65 -2.55
N VAL A 66 -11.51 15.68 -3.18
CA VAL A 66 -12.11 14.87 -4.26
C VAL A 66 -12.96 13.71 -3.73
N LEU A 67 -12.47 12.93 -2.75
CA LEU A 67 -13.17 11.73 -2.25
C LEU A 67 -14.65 11.96 -1.83
N PRO A 68 -14.98 13.04 -1.08
CA PRO A 68 -16.35 13.25 -0.63
C PRO A 68 -17.31 13.68 -1.74
N ASP A 69 -16.81 14.27 -2.82
CA ASP A 69 -17.60 14.95 -3.85
C ASP A 69 -17.81 14.08 -5.10
N LEU A 70 -19.04 13.58 -5.29
CA LEU A 70 -19.37 12.74 -6.46
C LEU A 70 -19.24 13.47 -7.80
N ASP A 71 -19.33 14.81 -7.81
CA ASP A 71 -19.21 15.58 -9.04
C ASP A 71 -17.75 15.72 -9.49
N ARG A 72 -16.80 15.25 -8.69
CA ARG A 72 -15.35 15.32 -8.91
C ARG A 72 -14.70 13.95 -9.14
N MET A 73 -15.48 12.90 -9.37
CA MET A 73 -14.91 11.55 -9.52
C MET A 73 -14.00 11.41 -10.75
N ASP A 74 -14.15 12.30 -11.74
CA ASP A 74 -13.30 12.35 -12.93
C ASP A 74 -11.99 13.16 -12.71
N ASP A 75 -11.79 13.76 -11.54
CA ASP A 75 -10.68 14.68 -11.25
C ASP A 75 -9.40 13.95 -10.77
N LEU A 76 -9.38 12.61 -10.73
CA LEU A 76 -8.23 11.85 -10.20
C LEU A 76 -6.94 12.14 -11.00
N GLU A 77 -7.03 12.21 -12.33
CA GLU A 77 -5.90 12.50 -13.22
C GLU A 77 -5.20 13.83 -12.86
N ASP A 78 -5.98 14.85 -12.45
CA ASP A 78 -5.45 16.17 -12.08
C ASP A 78 -4.63 16.15 -10.78
N LEU A 79 -4.75 15.09 -9.97
CA LEU A 79 -4.00 14.90 -8.73
C LEU A 79 -2.70 14.12 -8.94
N ILE A 80 -2.50 13.50 -10.10
CA ILE A 80 -1.33 12.65 -10.38
C ILE A 80 -0.10 13.52 -10.63
N VAL A 81 1.02 13.15 -10.00
CA VAL A 81 2.34 13.75 -10.22
C VAL A 81 3.32 12.70 -10.73
N GLU A 82 4.08 13.07 -11.75
CA GLU A 82 5.10 12.20 -12.35
C GLU A 82 6.30 12.05 -11.39
N HIS A 83 6.71 10.81 -11.12
CA HIS A 83 8.00 10.50 -10.49
C HIS A 83 8.81 9.56 -11.41
N GLN A 84 10.14 9.54 -11.23
CA GLN A 84 11.04 8.84 -12.16
C GLN A 84 10.83 7.31 -12.21
N GLU A 85 10.29 6.73 -11.14
CA GLU A 85 10.03 5.28 -11.00
C GLU A 85 8.54 4.91 -11.13
N MET A 86 7.62 5.84 -10.90
CA MET A 86 6.18 5.55 -10.81
C MET A 86 5.42 6.87 -10.81
N ASP A 87 4.16 6.88 -11.24
CA ASP A 87 3.31 8.03 -10.97
C ASP A 87 2.79 7.99 -9.53
N CYS A 88 2.42 9.14 -8.98
CA CYS A 88 1.99 9.25 -7.60
C CYS A 88 0.75 10.14 -7.45
N VAL A 89 -0.21 9.72 -6.61
CA VAL A 89 -1.18 10.64 -6.00
C VAL A 89 -0.69 10.95 -4.58
N PRO A 90 -0.17 12.17 -4.33
CA PRO A 90 0.36 12.53 -3.04
C PRO A 90 -0.76 12.70 -2.00
N SER A 91 -0.44 12.40 -0.76
CA SER A 91 -1.25 12.75 0.40
C SER A 91 -1.07 14.23 0.72
N HIS A 92 -1.97 14.76 1.54
CA HIS A 92 -1.94 16.14 1.97
C HIS A 92 -2.37 16.25 3.43
N VAL A 93 -1.86 17.22 4.18
CA VAL A 93 -2.14 17.39 5.62
C VAL A 93 -3.64 17.49 5.95
N ARG A 94 -4.47 17.91 4.98
CA ARG A 94 -5.94 17.96 5.13
C ARG A 94 -6.58 16.56 5.26
N MET A 95 -5.94 15.51 4.73
CA MET A 95 -6.39 14.11 4.84
C MET A 95 -6.59 13.66 6.29
N ILE A 96 -5.98 14.34 7.28
CA ILE A 96 -6.22 14.10 8.71
C ILE A 96 -7.71 14.19 9.07
N ASN A 97 -8.49 15.01 8.33
CA ASN A 97 -9.93 15.18 8.55
C ASN A 97 -10.78 14.38 7.55
N ALA A 98 -10.19 13.59 6.64
CA ALA A 98 -10.93 12.90 5.59
C ALA A 98 -11.96 11.89 6.15
N GLU A 99 -11.63 11.21 7.26
CA GLU A 99 -12.57 10.29 7.91
C GLU A 99 -13.85 11.00 8.38
N ASP A 100 -13.71 12.21 8.93
CA ASP A 100 -14.84 13.02 9.39
C ASP A 100 -15.72 13.49 8.22
N GLU A 101 -15.10 13.94 7.13
CA GLU A 101 -15.83 14.33 5.92
C GLU A 101 -16.58 13.15 5.30
N LEU A 102 -15.95 11.97 5.23
CA LEU A 102 -16.56 10.75 4.70
C LEU A 102 -17.67 10.17 5.60
N SER A 103 -17.70 10.51 6.89
CA SER A 103 -18.59 9.88 7.88
C SER A 103 -20.08 9.92 7.53
N ASN A 104 -20.54 10.97 6.82
CA ASN A 104 -21.94 11.20 6.44
C ASN A 104 -22.19 11.07 4.94
N VAL A 105 -21.19 10.65 4.18
CA VAL A 105 -21.24 10.54 2.73
C VAL A 105 -21.89 9.20 2.34
N MET A 106 -22.71 9.20 1.29
CA MET A 106 -23.29 7.96 0.76
C MET A 106 -22.22 7.14 0.05
N ARG A 107 -22.25 5.80 0.20
CA ARG A 107 -21.25 4.90 -0.41
C ARG A 107 -19.83 5.31 -0.03
N ARG A 108 -19.63 5.68 1.23
CA ARG A 108 -18.36 6.27 1.69
C ARG A 108 -17.19 5.29 1.60
N GLU A 109 -17.44 3.98 1.67
CA GLU A 109 -16.44 2.92 1.53
C GLU A 109 -16.07 2.63 0.07
N GLU A 110 -16.84 3.13 -0.90
CA GLU A 110 -16.63 2.88 -2.35
C GLU A 110 -16.04 4.11 -3.07
N ARG A 111 -15.59 5.15 -2.33
CA ARG A 111 -15.20 6.43 -2.95
C ARG A 111 -13.90 6.34 -3.70
N LEU A 112 -12.91 5.67 -3.15
CA LEU A 112 -11.66 5.45 -3.88
C LEU A 112 -11.91 4.57 -5.11
N ASP A 113 -12.73 3.52 -5.01
CA ASP A 113 -13.06 2.61 -6.12
C ASP A 113 -13.61 3.37 -7.34
N MET A 114 -14.58 4.26 -7.09
CA MET A 114 -15.16 5.11 -8.14
C MET A 114 -14.16 6.08 -8.78
N LEU A 115 -13.12 6.51 -8.06
CA LEU A 115 -12.05 7.33 -8.62
C LEU A 115 -11.12 6.50 -9.51
N LEU A 116 -10.72 5.31 -9.03
CA LEU A 116 -9.77 4.45 -9.73
C LEU A 116 -10.32 3.92 -11.05
N ASP A 117 -11.64 3.75 -11.17
CA ASP A 117 -12.31 3.36 -12.42
C ASP A 117 -11.97 4.27 -13.62
N ASN A 118 -11.54 5.52 -13.39
CA ASN A 118 -11.22 6.45 -14.45
C ASN A 118 -9.79 6.31 -15.01
N VAL A 119 -8.87 5.70 -14.26
CA VAL A 119 -7.44 5.58 -14.62
C VAL A 119 -7.00 4.11 -14.80
N ASP A 120 -7.94 3.18 -14.69
CA ASP A 120 -7.67 1.73 -14.62
C ASP A 120 -7.12 1.12 -15.92
N ASP A 121 -7.19 1.85 -17.03
CA ASP A 121 -6.66 1.44 -18.34
C ASP A 121 -5.32 2.12 -18.67
N GLU A 122 -4.78 2.95 -17.77
CA GLU A 122 -3.51 3.68 -17.95
C GLU A 122 -2.33 3.07 -17.21
N TYR A 123 -2.58 2.13 -16.31
CA TYR A 123 -1.56 1.49 -15.49
C TYR A 123 -1.70 -0.03 -15.52
N ASP A 124 -0.59 -0.74 -15.34
CA ASP A 124 -0.59 -2.18 -15.08
C ASP A 124 -0.89 -2.46 -13.60
N PHE A 125 -0.41 -1.58 -12.70
CA PHE A 125 -0.61 -1.69 -11.26
C PHE A 125 -0.99 -0.36 -10.61
N ILE A 126 -1.95 -0.42 -9.69
CA ILE A 126 -2.30 0.70 -8.80
C ILE A 126 -2.09 0.25 -7.37
N ILE A 127 -1.17 0.88 -6.65
CA ILE A 127 -0.81 0.52 -5.27
C ILE A 127 -1.30 1.61 -4.31
N VAL A 128 -1.98 1.22 -3.23
CA VAL A 128 -2.50 2.14 -2.21
C VAL A 128 -1.76 1.93 -0.89
N ASP A 129 -1.01 2.92 -0.42
CA ASP A 129 -0.38 2.90 0.92
C ASP A 129 -1.40 3.32 1.98
N CYS A 130 -1.83 2.37 2.82
CA CYS A 130 -2.92 2.59 3.77
C CYS A 130 -2.45 3.23 5.09
N PRO A 131 -3.34 3.94 5.81
CA PRO A 131 -3.04 4.44 7.14
C PRO A 131 -2.89 3.32 8.20
N PRO A 132 -2.24 3.59 9.36
CA PRO A 132 -2.03 2.62 10.43
C PRO A 132 -3.26 2.46 11.34
N ASN A 133 -4.44 2.26 10.76
CA ASN A 133 -5.68 2.02 11.49
C ASN A 133 -6.66 1.15 10.68
N LEU A 134 -7.79 0.77 11.28
CA LEU A 134 -8.90 0.05 10.61
C LEU A 134 -10.11 0.99 10.45
N GLY A 135 -9.86 2.22 9.99
CA GLY A 135 -10.85 3.27 9.76
C GLY A 135 -11.42 3.25 8.35
N VAL A 136 -12.24 4.26 8.03
CA VAL A 136 -12.95 4.35 6.74
C VAL A 136 -12.01 4.52 5.55
N LEU A 137 -10.83 5.14 5.73
CA LEU A 137 -9.82 5.20 4.67
C LEU A 137 -9.27 3.81 4.34
N THR A 138 -8.95 3.01 5.36
CA THR A 138 -8.53 1.62 5.15
C THR A 138 -9.63 0.79 4.49
N ASP A 139 -10.90 0.97 4.88
CA ASP A 139 -12.04 0.32 4.21
C ASP A 139 -12.12 0.73 2.74
N ASN A 140 -11.97 2.02 2.41
CA ASN A 140 -11.95 2.50 1.02
C ASN A 140 -10.87 1.84 0.18
N ALA A 141 -9.64 1.79 0.71
CA ALA A 141 -8.53 1.16 0.03
C ALA A 141 -8.81 -0.32 -0.24
N ILE A 142 -9.28 -1.06 0.77
CA ILE A 142 -9.58 -2.49 0.64
C ILE A 142 -10.69 -2.73 -0.41
N VAL A 143 -11.77 -1.95 -0.36
CA VAL A 143 -12.89 -2.08 -1.31
C VAL A 143 -12.46 -1.72 -2.72
N ALA A 144 -11.66 -0.68 -2.89
CA ALA A 144 -11.18 -0.22 -4.19
C ALA A 144 -10.16 -1.15 -4.83
N THR A 145 -9.38 -1.88 -4.03
CA THR A 145 -8.30 -2.72 -4.54
C THR A 145 -8.69 -4.17 -4.70
N GLY A 146 -9.51 -4.72 -3.80
CA GLY A 146 -9.83 -6.15 -3.76
C GLY A 146 -8.64 -7.05 -3.39
N HIS A 147 -7.40 -6.63 -3.65
CA HIS A 147 -6.18 -7.34 -3.29
C HIS A 147 -5.47 -6.63 -2.14
N VAL A 148 -4.96 -7.40 -1.18
CA VAL A 148 -4.32 -6.87 0.03
C VAL A 148 -2.97 -7.55 0.28
N LEU A 149 -1.90 -6.76 0.27
CA LEU A 149 -0.57 -7.15 0.70
C LEU A 149 -0.37 -6.74 2.16
N ILE A 150 0.02 -7.68 3.01
CA ILE A 150 0.02 -7.47 4.47
C ILE A 150 1.46 -7.37 5.00
N PRO A 151 2.01 -6.17 5.23
CA PRO A 151 3.29 -6.03 5.89
C PRO A 151 3.13 -6.23 7.40
N ALA A 152 4.04 -6.95 8.05
CA ALA A 152 3.99 -7.18 9.49
C ALA A 152 5.39 -7.32 10.08
N GLN A 153 5.64 -6.70 11.24
CA GLN A 153 6.90 -6.93 11.95
C GLN A 153 7.00 -8.40 12.42
N ALA A 154 8.18 -9.00 12.33
CA ALA A 154 8.47 -10.32 12.92
C ALA A 154 8.58 -10.26 14.45
N LYS A 155 7.48 -9.87 15.13
CA LYS A 155 7.35 -9.77 16.58
C LYS A 155 5.97 -10.27 17.01
N SER A 156 5.89 -10.86 18.20
CA SER A 156 4.66 -11.39 18.80
C SER A 156 3.47 -10.41 18.81
N THR A 157 3.74 -9.11 18.96
CA THR A 157 2.70 -8.05 18.90
C THR A 157 1.97 -7.95 17.55
N SER A 158 2.51 -8.51 16.48
CA SER A 158 1.90 -8.50 15.14
C SER A 158 0.75 -9.49 14.99
N ILE A 159 0.71 -10.56 15.79
CA ILE A 159 -0.35 -11.57 15.78
C ILE A 159 -1.72 -10.91 15.92
N ARG A 160 -1.89 -10.11 16.97
CA ARG A 160 -3.16 -9.41 17.24
C ARG A 160 -3.53 -8.44 16.12
N ALA A 161 -2.54 -7.84 15.45
CA ALA A 161 -2.78 -6.91 14.37
C ALA A 161 -3.33 -7.59 13.12
N ILE A 162 -2.73 -8.73 12.75
CA ILE A 162 -3.17 -9.55 11.63
C ILE A 162 -4.56 -10.14 11.91
N GLU A 163 -4.82 -10.64 13.12
CA GLU A 163 -6.14 -11.15 13.50
C GLU A 163 -7.26 -10.11 13.33
N LEU A 164 -6.98 -8.85 13.68
CA LEU A 164 -7.94 -7.76 13.57
C LEU A 164 -8.13 -7.34 12.10
N LEU A 165 -7.05 -7.29 11.32
CA LEU A 165 -7.14 -7.06 9.87
C LEU A 165 -7.99 -8.15 9.20
N PHE A 166 -7.75 -9.43 9.46
CA PHE A 166 -8.56 -10.53 8.92
C PHE A 166 -10.04 -10.47 9.34
N GLN A 167 -10.37 -9.85 10.47
CA GLN A 167 -11.78 -9.60 10.83
C GLN A 167 -12.38 -8.48 9.97
N GLN A 168 -11.62 -7.43 9.69
CA GLN A 168 -12.03 -6.35 8.78
C GLN A 168 -12.19 -6.87 7.35
N LEU A 169 -11.18 -7.57 6.80
CA LEU A 169 -11.22 -8.11 5.43
C LEU A 169 -12.46 -8.97 5.21
N ARG A 170 -12.74 -9.93 6.10
CA ARG A 170 -13.96 -10.76 6.03
C ARG A 170 -15.26 -9.97 6.14
N SER A 171 -15.25 -8.84 6.84
CA SER A 171 -16.44 -7.98 6.96
C SER A 171 -16.67 -7.19 5.68
N MET A 172 -15.60 -6.69 5.06
CA MET A 172 -15.66 -6.02 3.77
C MET A 172 -16.04 -7.00 2.66
N GLU A 173 -15.49 -8.22 2.68
CA GLU A 173 -15.76 -9.25 1.67
C GLU A 173 -17.26 -9.61 1.65
N GLN A 174 -17.85 -9.81 2.84
CA GLN A 174 -19.28 -10.06 2.99
C GLN A 174 -20.18 -8.91 2.48
N ALA A 175 -19.67 -7.68 2.49
CA ALA A 175 -20.44 -6.49 2.16
C ALA A 175 -20.28 -6.05 0.70
N PHE A 176 -19.08 -6.21 0.13
CA PHE A 176 -18.70 -5.58 -1.14
C PHE A 176 -18.27 -6.56 -2.23
N GLY A 177 -17.88 -7.80 -1.89
CA GLY A 177 -17.49 -8.80 -2.89
C GLY A 177 -16.15 -9.45 -2.58
N ASP A 178 -15.48 -9.94 -3.61
CA ASP A 178 -14.26 -10.72 -3.45
C ASP A 178 -13.10 -9.85 -2.94
N ILE A 179 -12.43 -10.32 -1.88
CA ILE A 179 -11.25 -9.69 -1.30
C ILE A 179 -10.21 -10.78 -1.07
N HIS A 180 -9.01 -10.57 -1.59
CA HIS A 180 -7.94 -11.56 -1.63
C HIS A 180 -6.71 -11.04 -0.89
N GLU A 181 -6.24 -11.83 0.08
CA GLU A 181 -4.90 -11.60 0.61
C GLU A 181 -3.87 -12.21 -0.35
N VAL A 182 -3.02 -11.37 -0.92
CA VAL A 182 -2.07 -11.80 -1.97
C VAL A 182 -0.70 -12.14 -1.42
N GLY A 183 -0.39 -11.71 -0.19
CA GLY A 183 0.92 -11.97 0.41
C GLY A 183 1.05 -11.41 1.82
N LEU A 184 2.05 -11.91 2.54
CA LEU A 184 2.55 -11.31 3.77
C LEU A 184 4.01 -10.88 3.57
N VAL A 185 4.32 -9.63 3.92
CA VAL A 185 5.70 -9.13 3.96
C VAL A 185 6.15 -9.07 5.42
N ALA A 186 6.93 -10.05 5.86
CA ALA A 186 7.54 -10.05 7.18
C ALA A 186 8.68 -9.02 7.20
N ASN A 187 8.46 -7.91 7.91
CA ASN A 187 9.35 -6.77 7.93
C ASN A 187 10.26 -6.73 9.18
N GLU A 188 11.44 -6.13 9.01
CA GLU A 188 12.50 -6.00 10.01
C GLU A 188 12.92 -7.34 10.64
N VAL A 189 12.99 -8.41 9.84
CA VAL A 189 13.32 -9.75 10.36
C VAL A 189 14.75 -9.77 10.90
N GLY A 190 14.86 -10.10 12.19
CA GLY A 190 16.10 -10.22 12.93
C GLY A 190 16.65 -11.64 12.92
N VAL A 191 17.84 -11.82 13.50
CA VAL A 191 18.45 -13.14 13.71
C VAL A 191 18.36 -13.46 15.20
N ASP A 192 17.14 -13.73 15.65
CA ASP A 192 16.83 -14.09 17.03
C ASP A 192 15.63 -15.06 17.08
N GLY A 193 15.48 -15.72 18.23
CA GLY A 193 14.45 -16.76 18.38
C GLY A 193 13.02 -16.23 18.35
N GLU A 194 12.77 -14.94 18.65
CA GLU A 194 11.41 -14.38 18.52
C GLU A 194 11.06 -14.21 17.04
N ALA A 195 12.01 -13.74 16.23
CA ALA A 195 11.84 -13.65 14.79
C ALA A 195 11.60 -15.02 14.15
N ASP A 196 12.39 -16.04 14.53
CA ASP A 196 12.22 -17.42 14.03
C ASP A 196 10.81 -17.97 14.35
N GLU A 197 10.37 -17.87 15.62
CA GLU A 197 9.04 -18.31 16.04
C GLU A 197 7.92 -17.55 15.30
N MET A 198 8.12 -16.27 15.04
CA MET A 198 7.14 -15.46 14.31
C MET A 198 7.07 -15.83 12.83
N MET A 199 8.20 -16.13 12.20
CA MET A 199 8.23 -16.58 10.80
C MET A 199 7.55 -17.93 10.63
N ASP A 200 7.74 -18.85 11.56
CA ASP A 200 7.03 -20.14 11.56
C ASP A 200 5.51 -19.91 11.68
N TRP A 201 5.07 -19.05 12.60
CA TRP A 201 3.65 -18.71 12.72
C TRP A 201 3.08 -18.04 11.46
N PHE A 202 3.84 -17.15 10.80
CA PHE A 202 3.40 -16.54 9.55
C PHE A 202 3.20 -17.61 8.48
N LYS A 203 4.16 -18.52 8.30
CA LYS A 203 4.02 -19.62 7.34
C LYS A 203 2.80 -20.46 7.67
N ASP A 204 2.61 -20.88 8.92
CA ASP A 204 1.45 -21.69 9.33
C ASP A 204 0.10 -21.00 9.06
N VAL A 205 0.01 -19.67 9.23
CA VAL A 205 -1.24 -18.92 9.03
C VAL A 205 -1.58 -18.73 7.56
N PHE A 206 -0.56 -18.61 6.72
CA PHE A 206 -0.72 -18.30 5.29
C PHE A 206 -0.55 -19.54 4.38
N ASP A 207 -0.08 -20.68 4.88
CA ASP A 207 0.09 -21.94 4.12
C ASP A 207 -1.21 -22.45 3.48
N ASP A 208 -2.34 -22.27 4.17
CA ASP A 208 -3.66 -22.69 3.69
C ASP A 208 -4.34 -21.64 2.77
N LYS A 209 -3.72 -20.48 2.54
CA LYS A 209 -4.27 -19.41 1.71
C LYS A 209 -3.80 -19.55 0.27
N GLU A 210 -4.77 -19.67 -0.65
CA GLU A 210 -4.49 -19.76 -2.08
C GLU A 210 -3.77 -18.51 -2.57
N ASN A 211 -2.72 -18.70 -3.38
CA ASN A 211 -1.92 -17.63 -3.98
C ASN A 211 -1.34 -16.60 -2.99
N CYS A 212 -1.06 -17.02 -1.76
CA CYS A 212 -0.45 -16.15 -0.75
C CYS A 212 0.92 -16.68 -0.33
N GLU A 213 1.96 -15.87 -0.50
CA GLU A 213 3.33 -16.18 -0.08
C GLU A 213 3.79 -15.29 1.07
N VAL A 214 4.76 -15.79 1.86
CA VAL A 214 5.40 -15.07 2.96
C VAL A 214 6.81 -14.64 2.54
N PHE A 215 6.99 -13.32 2.36
CA PHE A 215 8.25 -12.72 1.94
C PHE A 215 9.02 -12.16 3.14
N GLU A 216 10.33 -12.42 3.23
CA GLU A 216 11.16 -12.03 4.36
C GLU A 216 12.02 -10.79 4.04
N ILE A 217 11.65 -9.64 4.62
CA ILE A 217 12.41 -8.40 4.53
C ILE A 217 13.24 -8.20 5.81
N ARG A 218 14.55 -8.31 5.65
CA ARG A 218 15.52 -8.06 6.72
C ARG A 218 15.75 -6.57 6.90
N LYS A 219 16.07 -6.16 8.13
CA LYS A 219 16.39 -4.77 8.41
C LYS A 219 17.65 -4.33 7.64
N ARG A 220 17.51 -3.34 6.76
CA ARG A 220 18.60 -2.71 6.02
C ARG A 220 18.55 -1.20 6.13
N VAL A 221 19.73 -0.59 6.26
CA VAL A 221 19.86 0.87 6.29
C VAL A 221 19.60 1.47 4.90
N ALA A 222 19.88 0.72 3.83
CA ALA A 222 19.63 1.12 2.45
C ALA A 222 18.16 1.50 2.21
N LEU A 223 17.19 0.74 2.75
CA LEU A 223 15.76 1.07 2.64
C LEU A 223 15.42 2.48 3.17
N GLN A 224 15.99 2.86 4.32
CA GLN A 224 15.79 4.21 4.88
C GLN A 224 16.53 5.28 4.07
N ARG A 225 17.68 4.95 3.49
CA ARG A 225 18.47 5.89 2.69
C ARG A 225 17.81 6.16 1.34
N ALA A 226 17.27 5.13 0.70
CA ALA A 226 16.47 5.24 -0.51
C ALA A 226 15.28 6.18 -0.27
N TRP A 227 14.48 5.92 0.77
CA TRP A 227 13.37 6.78 1.18
C TRP A 227 13.81 8.24 1.42
N ASN A 228 14.92 8.47 2.13
CA ASN A 228 15.44 9.82 2.37
C ASN A 228 15.92 10.55 1.10
N ASN A 229 16.18 9.81 0.02
CA ASN A 229 16.61 10.34 -1.27
C ASN A 229 15.45 10.47 -2.26
N GLY A 230 14.21 10.19 -1.83
CA GLY A 230 13.03 10.31 -2.66
C GLY A 230 12.86 9.16 -3.67
N VAL A 231 13.45 7.98 -3.43
CA VAL A 231 13.46 6.86 -4.39
C VAL A 231 13.26 5.51 -3.71
N SER A 232 12.92 4.48 -4.48
CA SER A 232 12.98 3.10 -4.02
C SER A 232 14.44 2.59 -3.96
N ILE A 233 14.65 1.37 -3.45
CA ILE A 233 16.00 0.77 -3.47
C ILE A 233 16.53 0.49 -4.87
N PHE A 234 15.68 0.43 -5.90
CA PHE A 234 16.09 0.10 -7.27
C PHE A 234 16.79 1.28 -7.96
N GLU A 235 16.36 2.52 -7.70
CA GLU A 235 17.06 3.72 -8.15
C GLU A 235 18.10 4.26 -7.15
N HIS A 236 18.30 3.56 -6.02
CA HIS A 236 19.28 3.96 -5.02
C HIS A 236 20.69 3.43 -5.37
N GLU A 237 21.73 4.25 -5.21
CA GLU A 237 23.11 3.87 -5.57
C GLU A 237 23.70 2.70 -4.74
N GLU A 238 23.13 2.37 -3.59
CA GLU A 238 23.64 1.32 -2.70
C GLU A 238 22.94 -0.02 -2.95
N ASP A 239 23.66 -0.98 -3.55
CA ASP A 239 23.17 -2.35 -3.71
C ASP A 239 22.59 -2.91 -2.39
N CYS A 240 21.36 -3.44 -2.47
CA CYS A 240 20.66 -4.03 -1.36
C CYS A 240 20.25 -5.48 -1.66
N ASP A 241 20.62 -6.41 -0.77
CA ASP A 241 20.20 -7.82 -0.88
C ASP A 241 18.69 -8.04 -0.73
N MET A 242 17.93 -6.99 -0.41
CA MET A 242 16.46 -7.03 -0.37
C MET A 242 15.81 -6.73 -1.71
N GLU A 243 16.55 -6.23 -2.71
CA GLU A 243 16.06 -6.06 -4.09
C GLU A 243 15.49 -7.36 -4.63
N ASP A 244 16.24 -8.46 -4.50
CA ASP A 244 15.81 -9.80 -4.92
C ASP A 244 14.45 -10.18 -4.31
N VAL A 245 14.22 -9.86 -3.04
CA VAL A 245 12.96 -10.19 -2.35
C VAL A 245 11.80 -9.32 -2.83
N TYR A 246 12.05 -8.04 -3.14
CA TYR A 246 11.03 -7.18 -3.73
C TYR A 246 10.72 -7.56 -5.18
N LEU A 247 11.71 -8.04 -5.94
CA LEU A 247 11.49 -8.63 -7.26
C LEU A 247 10.67 -9.93 -7.16
N ASP A 248 10.94 -10.79 -6.17
CA ASP A 248 10.12 -11.99 -5.93
C ASP A 248 8.65 -11.62 -5.63
N ILE A 249 8.42 -10.55 -4.85
CA ILE A 249 7.06 -10.01 -4.64
C ILE A 249 6.44 -9.54 -5.96
N ALA A 250 7.19 -8.78 -6.76
CA ALA A 250 6.70 -8.25 -8.03
C ALA A 250 6.32 -9.37 -9.01
N TYR A 251 7.17 -10.39 -9.17
CA TYR A 251 6.85 -11.58 -9.99
C TYR A 251 5.60 -12.31 -9.49
N HIS A 252 5.47 -12.49 -8.17
CA HIS A 252 4.28 -13.11 -7.57
C HIS A 252 3.00 -12.33 -7.87
N LEU A 253 3.06 -11.00 -7.92
CA LEU A 253 1.94 -10.14 -8.27
C LEU A 253 1.62 -10.20 -9.78
N GLU A 254 2.63 -10.17 -10.66
CA GLU A 254 2.43 -10.34 -12.11
C GLU A 254 1.77 -11.69 -12.46
N GLU A 255 2.16 -12.77 -11.78
CA GLU A 255 1.53 -14.08 -11.98
C GLU A 255 0.03 -14.10 -11.65
N GLN A 256 -0.44 -13.18 -10.79
CA GLN A 256 -1.86 -13.05 -10.45
C GLN A 256 -2.66 -12.22 -11.47
N ILE A 257 -2.01 -11.38 -12.27
CA ILE A 257 -2.66 -10.68 -13.39
C ILE A 257 -3.04 -11.66 -14.51
N ASP A 258 -2.16 -12.62 -14.76
CA ASP A 258 -2.26 -13.55 -15.90
C ASP A 258 -3.17 -14.78 -15.63
N GLY A 259 -3.63 -14.98 -14.39
CA GLY A 259 -4.37 -16.16 -13.92
C GLY A 259 -5.90 -16.02 -13.92
#